data_AF-W9ZZ60-F1
#
_entry.id   AF-W9ZZ60-F1
#
_cell.length_a   1.000
_cell.length_b   1.000
_cell.length_c   1.000
_cell.angle_alpha   90.00
_cell.angle_beta   90.00
_cell.angle_gamma   90.00
#
_symmetry.space_group_name_H-M   'P 1'
#
loop_
_entity.id
_entity.type
_entity.pdbx_description
1 polymer ?
#
loop_
_entity_poly.entity_id
_entity_poly.type
_entity_poly.pdbx_seq_one_letter_code
_entity_poly.pdbx_strand_id
1 'polypeptide(L)'
;MATSTPIPILTISLARYLHGYGAAESLAEQWSETKVPASTSSRFANIGFDLDAQGANLGELESQLKEREWSGIIVGWCSRGNIEFTELFESVVTICVDYIVERKKGDVSQKEPKLIFCRGPDDFVNATVRNFPN
;
A
#
# COMPACT_ATOMS: atom_id res chain seq x y z
N MET A 1 17.45 22.24 8.21
CA MET A 1 17.23 20.78 8.14
C MET A 1 16.47 20.53 6.86
N ALA A 2 17.00 19.72 5.94
CA ALA A 2 16.27 19.39 4.73
C ALA A 2 14.99 18.64 5.14
N THR A 3 13.82 19.22 4.89
CA THR A 3 12.55 18.52 5.03
C THR A 3 12.51 17.48 3.93
N SER A 4 12.97 16.26 4.22
CA SER A 4 12.86 15.15 3.29
C SER A 4 11.37 14.91 3.00
N THR A 5 10.99 14.89 1.73
CA THR A 5 9.64 14.50 1.32
C THR A 5 9.29 13.15 1.95
N PRO A 6 8.13 13.02 2.64
CA PRO A 6 7.73 11.74 3.22
C PRO A 6 7.66 10.64 2.16
N ILE A 7 8.08 9.43 2.53
CA ILE A 7 8.09 8.23 1.68
C ILE A 7 6.63 7.82 1.39
N PRO A 8 6.15 7.91 0.13
CA PRO A 8 4.77 7.58 -0.20
C PRO A 8 4.54 6.06 -0.25
N ILE A 9 3.59 5.58 0.54
CA ILE A 9 3.20 4.17 0.65
C ILE A 9 1.71 4.04 0.33
N LEU A 10 1.37 3.20 -0.64
CA LEU A 10 -0.02 2.82 -0.95
C LEU A 10 -0.37 1.52 -0.22
N THR A 11 -1.54 1.44 0.41
CA THR A 11 -2.07 0.21 1.01
C THR A 11 -3.40 -0.16 0.39
N ILE A 12 -3.43 -1.28 -0.33
CA ILE A 12 -4.61 -1.78 -1.02
C ILE A 12 -5.28 -2.83 -0.14
N SER A 13 -6.58 -2.68 0.11
CA SER A 13 -7.28 -3.52 1.08
C SER A 13 -8.72 -3.84 0.71
N LEU A 14 -9.16 -5.04 1.04
CA LEU A 14 -10.58 -5.44 1.04
C LEU A 14 -11.28 -5.23 2.41
N ALA A 15 -10.64 -4.54 3.36
CA ALA A 15 -11.14 -4.40 4.73
C ALA A 15 -12.51 -3.72 4.82
N ARG A 16 -12.78 -2.73 3.95
CA ARG A 16 -14.10 -2.06 3.94
C ARG A 16 -15.23 -3.04 3.73
N TYR A 17 -15.04 -3.97 2.79
CA TYR A 17 -16.04 -5.00 2.49
C TYR A 17 -16.15 -6.03 3.62
N LEU A 18 -15.03 -6.50 4.17
CA LEU A 18 -15.04 -7.58 5.17
C LEU A 18 -15.35 -7.15 6.61
N HIS A 19 -15.01 -5.91 6.96
CA HIS A 19 -14.99 -5.45 8.34
C HIS A 19 -15.73 -4.12 8.55
N GLY A 20 -16.18 -3.46 7.47
CA GLY A 20 -16.94 -2.21 7.53
C GLY A 20 -16.10 -0.95 7.73
N TYR A 21 -14.78 -1.07 7.90
CA TYR A 21 -13.85 0.05 7.97
C TYR A 21 -12.82 -0.03 6.83
N GLY A 22 -12.42 1.12 6.31
CA GLY A 22 -11.51 1.25 5.18
C GLY A 22 -10.03 1.23 5.57
N ALA A 23 -9.18 1.16 4.54
CA ALA A 23 -7.73 1.16 4.70
C ALA A 23 -7.20 2.44 5.32
N ALA A 24 -7.78 3.59 4.98
CA ALA A 24 -7.40 4.87 5.58
C ALA A 24 -7.64 4.89 7.10
N GLU A 25 -8.76 4.32 7.56
CA GLU A 25 -9.10 4.27 8.98
C GLU A 25 -8.13 3.38 9.75
N SER A 26 -7.84 2.18 9.23
CA SER A 26 -6.85 1.30 9.86
C SER A 26 -5.44 1.86 9.82
N LEU A 27 -5.05 2.54 8.75
CA LEU A 27 -3.76 3.22 8.71
C LEU A 27 -3.68 4.32 9.77
N ALA A 28 -4.72 5.14 9.93
CA ALA A 28 -4.76 6.17 10.96
C ALA A 28 -4.65 5.59 12.37
N GLU A 29 -5.31 4.46 12.62
CA GLU A 29 -5.24 3.77 13.92
C GLU A 29 -3.88 3.14 14.19
N GLN A 30 -3.25 2.53 13.18
CA GLN A 30 -1.98 1.82 13.34
C GLN A 30 -0.78 2.77 13.36
N TRP A 31 -0.89 3.93 12.71
CA TRP A 31 0.12 4.99 12.68
C TRP A 31 -0.13 6.12 13.69
N SER A 32 -1.03 5.91 14.66
CA SER A 32 -1.32 6.90 15.70
C SER A 32 -0.07 7.21 16.55
N GLU A 33 0.01 8.43 17.09
CA GLU A 33 1.14 8.86 17.95
C GLU A 33 1.28 8.01 19.23
N THR A 34 0.19 7.37 19.66
CA THR A 34 0.18 6.44 20.79
C THR A 34 0.85 5.10 20.48
N LYS A 35 0.91 4.69 19.21
CA LYS A 35 1.52 3.44 18.75
C LYS A 35 2.88 3.65 18.08
N VAL A 36 3.07 4.77 17.39
CA VAL A 36 4.26 5.06 16.58
C VAL A 36 4.84 6.42 16.93
N PRO A 37 6.12 6.52 17.33
CA PRO A 37 6.76 7.80 17.59
C PRO A 37 6.75 8.73 16.38
N ALA A 38 6.58 10.04 16.60
CA ALA A 38 6.57 11.06 15.55
C ALA A 38 7.83 11.04 14.67
N SER A 39 8.99 10.69 15.25
CA SER A 39 10.26 10.54 14.52
C SER A 39 10.23 9.42 13.47
N THR A 40 9.35 8.44 13.63
CA THR A 40 9.14 7.35 12.67
C THR A 40 7.98 7.65 11.73
N SER A 41 6.83 8.09 12.25
CA SER A 41 5.63 8.32 11.44
C SER A 41 5.79 9.45 10.42
N SER A 42 6.49 10.55 10.78
CA SER A 42 6.75 11.68 9.88
C SER A 42 7.58 11.34 8.63
N ARG A 43 8.24 10.17 8.61
CA ARG A 43 9.00 9.69 7.46
C ARG A 43 8.12 9.17 6.33
N PHE A 44 6.85 8.85 6.60
CA PHE A 44 5.98 8.15 5.66
C PHE A 44 4.70 8.93 5.38
N ALA A 45 4.29 8.94 4.12
CA ALA A 45 2.93 9.31 3.71
C ALA A 45 2.17 8.03 3.37
N ASN A 46 1.34 7.55 4.30
CA ASN A 46 0.56 6.32 4.11
C ASN A 46 -0.81 6.66 3.52
N ILE A 47 -1.17 6.04 2.39
CA ILE A 47 -2.44 6.23 1.69
C ILE A 47 -3.14 4.89 1.58
N GLY A 48 -4.43 4.85 1.92
CA GLY A 48 -5.27 3.68 1.77
C GLY A 48 -6.04 3.69 0.45
N PHE A 49 -6.24 2.51 -0.13
CA PHE A 49 -7.16 2.25 -1.22
C PHE A 49 -8.10 1.11 -0.82
N ASP A 50 -9.40 1.40 -0.85
CA ASP A 50 -10.44 0.43 -0.56
C ASP A 50 -10.82 -0.32 -1.84
N LEU A 51 -10.39 -1.56 -1.92
CA LEU A 51 -10.68 -2.47 -3.02
C LEU A 51 -12.16 -2.88 -2.98
N ASP A 52 -12.79 -2.83 -4.14
CA ASP A 52 -14.13 -3.37 -4.32
C ASP A 52 -14.10 -4.90 -4.45
N ALA A 53 -15.03 -5.59 -3.78
CA ALA A 53 -15.05 -7.05 -3.73
C ALA A 53 -15.38 -7.72 -5.07
N GLN A 54 -15.97 -6.97 -6.01
CA GLN A 54 -16.25 -7.42 -7.37
C GLN A 54 -15.19 -6.89 -8.36
N GLY A 55 -14.18 -6.15 -7.88
CA GLY A 55 -13.15 -5.55 -8.73
C GLY A 55 -13.66 -4.40 -9.59
N ALA A 56 -14.80 -3.78 -9.25
CA ALA A 56 -15.37 -2.70 -10.06
C ALA A 56 -14.46 -1.46 -10.16
N ASN A 57 -13.54 -1.28 -9.19
CA ASN A 57 -12.64 -0.13 -9.11
C ASN A 57 -11.18 -0.45 -9.50
N LEU A 58 -10.91 -1.55 -10.21
CA LEU A 58 -9.54 -1.84 -10.67
C LEU A 58 -8.97 -0.76 -11.61
N GLY A 59 -9.82 -0.13 -12.44
CA GLY A 59 -9.39 1.01 -13.27
C GLY A 59 -9.05 2.27 -12.45
N GLU A 60 -9.68 2.45 -11.28
CA GLU A 60 -9.35 3.53 -10.35
C GLU A 60 -8.00 3.25 -9.67
N LEU A 61 -7.74 1.99 -9.31
CA LEU A 61 -6.44 1.56 -8.79
C LEU A 61 -5.31 1.87 -9.79
N GLU A 62 -5.49 1.51 -11.07
CA GLU A 62 -4.50 1.82 -12.11
C GLU A 62 -4.26 3.33 -12.25
N SER A 63 -5.33 4.12 -12.17
CA SER A 63 -5.25 5.58 -12.25
C SER A 63 -4.45 6.14 -11.06
N GLN A 64 -4.75 5.68 -9.85
CA GLN A 64 -4.05 6.10 -8.63
C GLN A 64 -2.56 5.71 -8.63
N LEU A 65 -2.21 4.56 -9.19
CA LEU A 65 -0.81 4.15 -9.37
C LEU A 65 -0.07 5.11 -10.29
N LYS A 66 -0.73 5.64 -11.33
CA LYS A 66 -0.14 6.57 -12.31
C LYS A 66 -0.09 8.02 -11.83
N GLU A 67 -0.93 8.43 -10.89
CA GLU A 67 -1.02 9.81 -10.40
C GLU A 67 0.22 10.31 -9.63
N ARG A 68 0.99 9.40 -9.03
CA ARG A 68 2.19 9.77 -8.26
C ARG A 68 3.25 8.67 -8.25
N GLU A 69 4.45 9.05 -7.88
CA GLU A 69 5.52 8.10 -7.62
C GLU A 69 5.35 7.46 -6.25
N TRP A 70 5.28 6.13 -6.23
CA TRP A 70 5.17 5.34 -5.00
C TRP A 70 6.53 4.78 -4.61
N SER A 71 6.87 4.81 -3.33
CA SER A 71 8.06 4.11 -2.83
C SER A 71 7.75 2.67 -2.45
N GLY A 72 6.52 2.40 -1.99
CA GLY A 72 6.06 1.06 -1.65
C GLY A 72 4.56 0.90 -1.83
N ILE A 73 4.16 -0.34 -2.13
CA ILE A 73 2.77 -0.74 -2.31
C ILE A 73 2.53 -1.97 -1.43
N ILE A 74 1.70 -1.83 -0.40
CA ILE A 74 1.23 -2.92 0.44
C ILE A 74 0.01 -3.54 -0.23
N VAL A 75 0.10 -4.84 -0.52
CA VAL A 75 -0.96 -5.61 -1.19
C VAL A 75 -1.36 -6.84 -0.38
N GLY A 76 -2.59 -7.31 -0.62
CA GLY A 76 -3.08 -8.58 -0.11
C GLY A 76 -3.70 -8.53 1.29
N TRP A 77 -3.84 -7.35 1.90
CA TRP A 77 -4.59 -7.25 3.15
C TRP A 77 -6.08 -7.48 2.87
N CYS A 78 -6.69 -8.37 3.66
CA CYS A 78 -8.06 -8.85 3.52
C CYS A 78 -8.39 -9.63 2.22
N SER A 79 -7.60 -9.52 1.15
CA SER A 79 -7.81 -10.32 -0.07
C SER A 79 -6.99 -11.62 -0.11
N ARG A 80 -5.75 -11.65 0.39
CA ARG A 80 -4.89 -12.86 0.33
C ARG A 80 -5.33 -13.98 1.28
N GLY A 81 -5.96 -13.62 2.40
CA GLY A 81 -6.36 -14.57 3.45
C GLY A 81 -7.71 -15.25 3.21
N ASN A 82 -8.44 -14.85 2.17
CA ASN A 82 -9.81 -15.27 1.90
C ASN A 82 -9.87 -15.88 0.50
N ILE A 83 -10.10 -17.20 0.43
CA ILE A 83 -9.95 -18.01 -0.77
C ILE A 83 -10.85 -17.53 -1.93
N GLU A 84 -12.02 -17.01 -1.59
CA GLU A 84 -13.01 -16.49 -2.53
C GLU A 84 -12.54 -15.22 -3.28
N PHE A 85 -11.50 -14.54 -2.78
CA PHE A 85 -10.93 -13.34 -3.43
C PHE A 85 -9.58 -13.63 -4.09
N THR A 86 -9.24 -14.89 -4.34
CA THR A 86 -7.96 -15.26 -4.97
C THR A 86 -7.78 -14.60 -6.33
N GLU A 87 -8.76 -14.71 -7.23
CA GLU A 87 -8.68 -14.09 -8.57
C GLU A 87 -8.58 -12.56 -8.51
N LEU A 88 -9.30 -11.94 -7.56
CA LEU A 88 -9.22 -10.50 -7.32
C LEU A 88 -7.82 -10.11 -6.79
N PHE A 89 -7.26 -10.88 -5.85
CA PHE A 89 -5.91 -10.67 -5.34
C PHE A 89 -4.87 -10.79 -6.46
N GLU A 90 -4.97 -11.82 -7.30
CA GLU A 90 -4.08 -12.03 -8.45
C GLU A 90 -4.17 -10.88 -9.45
N SER A 91 -5.38 -10.38 -9.72
CA SER A 91 -5.62 -9.23 -10.60
C SER A 91 -4.95 -7.96 -10.05
N VAL A 92 -5.13 -7.69 -8.75
CA VAL A 92 -4.49 -6.55 -8.07
C VAL A 92 -2.96 -6.68 -8.09
N VAL A 93 -2.41 -7.86 -7.80
CA VAL A 93 -0.97 -8.09 -7.88
C VAL A 93 -0.44 -7.86 -9.28
N THR A 94 -1.16 -8.34 -10.31
CA THR A 94 -0.80 -8.14 -11.71
C THR A 94 -0.72 -6.65 -12.05
N ILE A 95 -1.75 -5.87 -11.72
CA ILE A 95 -1.76 -4.41 -11.90
C ILE A 95 -0.58 -3.74 -11.20
N CYS A 96 -0.29 -4.11 -9.95
CA CYS A 96 0.83 -3.51 -9.20
C CYS A 96 2.19 -3.86 -9.81
N VAL A 97 2.36 -5.11 -10.24
CA VAL A 97 3.61 -5.59 -10.87
C VAL A 97 3.81 -4.93 -12.22
N ASP A 98 2.77 -4.83 -13.04
CA ASP A 98 2.83 -4.17 -14.34
C ASP A 98 3.25 -2.71 -14.18
N TYR A 99 2.64 -1.99 -13.22
CA TYR A 99 3.08 -0.63 -12.87
C TYR A 99 4.56 -0.56 -12.49
N ILE A 100 5.05 -1.44 -11.61
CA ILE A 100 6.45 -1.47 -11.18
C ILE A 100 7.38 -1.71 -12.40
N VAL A 101 7.02 -2.65 -13.27
CA VAL A 101 7.79 -3.01 -14.47
C VAL A 101 7.77 -1.87 -15.51
N GLU A 102 6.65 -1.20 -15.70
CA GLU A 102 6.54 -0.04 -16.61
C GLU A 102 7.45 1.10 -16.14
N ARG A 103 7.47 1.39 -14.84
CA ARG A 103 8.35 2.42 -14.24
C ARG A 103 9.83 2.10 -14.47
N LYS A 104 10.21 0.83 -14.43
CA LYS A 104 11.59 0.37 -14.73
C LYS A 104 12.01 0.65 -16.18
N LYS A 105 11.09 0.46 -17.15
CA LYS A 105 11.40 0.64 -18.58
C LYS A 105 11.68 2.10 -18.96
N GLY A 106 11.18 3.05 -18.18
CA GLY A 106 11.32 4.49 -18.46
C GLY A 106 12.64 5.11 -18.00
N ASP A 107 13.23 4.63 -16.89
CA ASP A 107 14.45 5.20 -16.32
C ASP A 107 15.11 4.26 -15.29
N VAL A 108 16.27 3.70 -15.62
CA VAL A 108 17.04 2.78 -14.75
C VAL A 108 17.57 3.45 -13.48
N SER A 109 17.56 4.79 -13.42
CA SER A 109 17.99 5.56 -12.25
C SER A 109 16.87 5.71 -11.20
N GLN A 110 15.61 5.46 -11.57
CA GLN A 110 14.49 5.51 -10.65
C GLN A 110 14.43 4.25 -9.77
N LYS A 111 14.24 4.44 -8.47
CA LYS A 111 14.04 3.33 -7.54
C LYS A 111 12.65 2.74 -7.74
N GLU A 112 12.63 1.45 -8.04
CA GLU A 112 11.40 0.67 -8.17
C GLU A 112 10.58 0.71 -6.87
N PRO A 113 9.25 0.94 -6.94
CA PRO A 113 8.38 0.76 -5.78
C PRO A 113 8.52 -0.66 -5.24
N LYS A 114 8.66 -0.80 -3.92
CA LYS A 114 8.66 -2.12 -3.28
C LYS A 114 7.24 -2.68 -3.21
N LEU A 115 7.02 -3.89 -3.72
CA LEU A 115 5.81 -4.66 -3.42
C LEU A 115 5.95 -5.29 -2.03
N ILE A 116 5.03 -4.97 -1.11
CA ILE A 116 5.12 -5.32 0.30
C ILE A 116 3.92 -6.18 0.68
N PHE A 117 4.19 -7.24 1.43
CA PHE A 117 3.15 -8.10 2.00
C PHE A 117 3.17 -7.97 3.53
N CYS A 118 2.01 -7.75 4.12
CA CYS A 118 1.82 -7.73 5.57
C CYS A 118 0.91 -8.89 6.00
N ARG A 119 1.00 -9.29 7.27
CA ARG A 119 0.14 -10.36 7.83
C ARG A 119 -1.27 -9.88 8.23
N GLY A 120 -1.43 -8.58 8.44
CA GLY A 120 -2.65 -7.95 8.93
C GLY A 120 -2.39 -6.51 9.33
N PRO A 121 -3.39 -5.82 9.92
CA PRO A 121 -3.29 -4.41 10.24
C PRO A 121 -2.18 -4.08 11.25
N ASP A 122 -1.98 -4.96 12.24
CA ASP A 122 -0.95 -4.76 13.27
C ASP A 122 0.49 -4.90 12.73
N ASP A 123 0.65 -5.38 11.50
CA ASP A 123 1.95 -5.55 10.84
C ASP A 123 2.26 -4.42 9.85
N PHE A 124 1.36 -3.43 9.62
CA PHE A 124 1.63 -2.36 8.65
C PHE A 124 2.90 -1.58 8.99
N VAL A 125 3.00 -1.11 10.23
CA VAL A 125 4.14 -0.30 10.68
C VAL A 125 5.43 -1.09 10.54
N ASN A 126 5.45 -2.33 11.03
CA ASN A 126 6.62 -3.19 10.98
C ASN A 126 7.01 -3.55 9.55
N ALA A 127 6.05 -3.90 8.69
CA ALA A 127 6.29 -4.22 7.29
C ALA A 127 6.84 -3.01 6.52
N THR A 128 6.30 -1.81 6.76
CA THR A 128 6.78 -0.56 6.16
C THR A 128 8.20 -0.25 6.63
N VAL A 129 8.43 -0.17 7.94
CA VAL A 129 9.75 0.21 8.50
C VAL A 129 10.84 -0.78 8.11
N ARG A 130 10.55 -2.10 8.08
CA ARG A 130 11.51 -3.12 7.64
C ARG A 130 11.94 -2.94 6.18
N ASN A 131 11.05 -2.45 5.33
CA ASN A 131 11.34 -2.24 3.90
C ASN A 131 12.03 -0.90 3.62
N PHE A 132 11.92 0.06 4.53
CA PHE A 132 12.54 1.38 4.46
C PHE A 132 13.29 1.71 5.76
N PRO A 133 14.42 1.01 6.04
CA PRO A 133 15.24 1.29 7.20
C PRO A 133 15.82 2.72 7.13
N ASN A 134 16.20 3.26 8.29
CA ASN A 134 16.97 4.51 8.39
C ASN A 134 18.39 4.32 7.83
#